data_AF-A9DM54-F1
#
_entry.id   AF-A9DM54-F1
#
_cell.length_a   1.000
_cell.length_b   1.000
_cell.length_c   1.000
_cell.angle_alpha   90.00
_cell.angle_beta   90.00
_cell.angle_gamma   90.00
#
_symmetry.space_group_name_H-M   'P 1'
#
loop_
_entity.id
_entity.type
_entity.pdbx_description
1 polymer ?
#
loop_
_entity_poly.entity_id
_entity_poly.type
_entity_poly.pdbx_seq_one_letter_code
_entity_poly.pdbx_strand_id
1 'polypeptide(L)'
;MRALKIILIIILAVFLIVMALGFADLLSNNVITQEDRLIAITIGLGFSLGLMAMVYHIKSFRFYNNHTSQKKLYKVAISLWIGAILSGFYFSSIGFLSFLGYFLSMLDGSDESIMSLLMMFSIFLFGALSMLEIFILNKQLKKHRLKQETVEEIDFIGN
;
A
#
# COMPACT_ATOMS: atom_id res chain seq x y z
N MET A 1 2.92 2.85 -15.90
CA MET A 1 1.87 2.60 -14.88
C MET A 1 1.58 1.12 -14.66
N ARG A 2 1.32 0.31 -15.70
CA ARG A 2 1.03 -1.13 -15.52
C ARG A 2 2.17 -1.91 -14.85
N ALA A 3 3.40 -1.75 -15.33
CA ALA A 3 4.59 -2.39 -14.75
C ALA A 3 4.79 -1.99 -13.28
N LEU A 4 4.73 -0.69 -12.97
CA LEU A 4 4.83 -0.18 -11.60
C LEU A 4 3.78 -0.82 -10.67
N LYS A 5 2.53 -0.96 -11.12
CA LYS A 5 1.46 -1.57 -10.33
C LYS A 5 1.70 -3.06 -10.08
N ILE A 6 2.18 -3.80 -11.08
CA ILE A 6 2.56 -5.21 -10.92
C ILE A 6 3.70 -5.33 -9.91
N ILE A 7 4.72 -4.48 -10.01
CA ILE A 7 5.84 -4.43 -9.07
C ILE A 7 5.33 -4.16 -7.64
N LEU A 8 4.45 -3.17 -7.45
CA LEU A 8 3.86 -2.86 -6.16
C LEU A 8 3.05 -4.05 -5.59
N ILE A 9 2.27 -4.75 -6.41
CA ILE A 9 1.52 -5.94 -5.96
C ILE A 9 2.48 -7.05 -5.52
N ILE A 10 3.55 -7.30 -6.28
CA ILE A 10 4.53 -8.34 -5.95
C ILE A 10 5.26 -7.99 -4.64
N ILE A 11 5.73 -6.76 -4.50
CA ILE A 11 6.41 -6.30 -3.28
C ILE A 11 5.47 -6.39 -2.07
N LEU A 12 4.21 -5.95 -2.23
CA LEU A 12 3.20 -6.05 -1.18
C LEU A 12 2.93 -7.50 -0.77
N ALA A 13 2.85 -8.43 -1.74
CA ALA A 13 2.68 -9.84 -1.46
C ALA A 13 3.87 -10.41 -0.66
N VAL A 14 5.10 -10.03 -1.02
CA VAL A 14 6.30 -10.41 -0.26
C VAL A 14 6.23 -9.88 1.17
N PHE A 15 5.84 -8.63 1.38
CA PHE A 15 5.70 -8.05 2.72
C PHE A 15 4.61 -8.73 3.55
N LEU A 16 3.47 -9.08 2.95
CA LEU A 16 2.42 -9.82 3.63
C LEU A 16 2.91 -11.21 4.06
N ILE A 17 3.73 -11.88 3.25
CA ILE A 17 4.34 -13.17 3.62
C ILE A 17 5.31 -12.98 4.79
N VAL A 18 6.20 -11.99 4.73
CA VAL A 18 7.16 -11.71 5.82
C VAL A 18 6.42 -11.38 7.13
N MET A 19 5.37 -10.56 7.06
CA MET A 19 4.51 -10.26 8.22
C MET A 19 3.82 -11.51 8.77
N ALA A 20 3.30 -12.38 7.92
CA ALA A 20 2.67 -13.63 8.34
C ALA A 20 3.66 -14.58 9.02
N LEU A 21 4.88 -14.68 8.50
CA LEU A 21 5.95 -15.46 9.10
C LEU A 21 6.36 -14.88 10.47
N GLY A 22 6.57 -13.57 10.57
CA GLY A 22 6.89 -12.91 11.84
C GLY A 22 5.77 -13.04 12.88
N PHE A 23 4.51 -13.01 12.45
CA PHE A 23 3.37 -13.25 13.34
C PHE A 23 3.33 -14.70 13.85
N ALA A 24 3.61 -15.68 12.98
CA ALA A 24 3.69 -17.08 13.37
C ALA A 24 4.83 -17.35 14.36
N ASP A 25 5.98 -16.71 14.16
CA ASP A 25 7.13 -16.79 15.05
C ASP A 25 6.80 -16.23 16.44
N LEU A 26 6.16 -15.06 16.51
CA LEU A 26 5.69 -14.47 17.78
C LEU A 26 4.73 -15.37 18.55
N LEU A 27 3.84 -16.09 17.85
CA LEU A 27 2.90 -17.03 18.47
C LEU A 27 3.55 -18.32 18.96
N SER A 28 4.72 -18.67 18.44
CA SER A 28 5.44 -19.88 18.83
C SER A 28 6.13 -19.75 20.21
N ASN A 29 6.30 -18.52 20.69
CA ASN A 29 6.91 -18.24 21.98
C ASN A 29 5.92 -18.47 23.15
N ASN A 30 6.33 -19.27 24.14
CA ASN A 30 5.48 -19.66 25.28
C ASN A 30 5.15 -18.51 26.26
N VAL A 31 5.86 -17.37 26.17
CA VAL A 31 5.65 -16.19 27.02
C VAL A 31 5.52 -14.96 26.13
N ILE A 32 4.33 -14.36 26.10
CA ILE A 32 4.06 -13.14 25.34
C ILE A 32 4.25 -11.93 26.26
N THR A 33 5.28 -11.14 26.01
CA THR A 33 5.54 -9.87 26.72
C THR A 33 4.56 -8.77 26.27
N GLN A 34 4.54 -7.62 26.97
CA GLN A 34 3.74 -6.48 26.53
C GLN A 34 4.22 -5.94 25.18
N GLU A 35 5.53 -5.99 24.93
CA GLU A 35 6.15 -5.55 23.67
C GLU A 35 5.70 -6.46 22.52
N ASP A 36 5.69 -7.78 22.72
CA ASP A 36 5.21 -8.75 21.72
C ASP A 36 3.75 -8.49 21.33
N ARG A 37 2.90 -8.09 22.29
CA ARG A 37 1.50 -7.73 21.99
C ARG A 37 1.42 -6.49 21.12
N LEU A 38 2.23 -5.47 21.40
CA LEU A 38 2.25 -4.24 20.61
C LEU A 38 2.76 -4.50 19.19
N ILE A 39 3.79 -5.34 19.05
CA ILE A 39 4.30 -5.80 17.75
C ILE A 39 3.22 -6.58 17.01
N ALA A 40 2.53 -7.53 17.67
CA ALA A 40 1.45 -8.31 17.07
C ALA A 40 0.28 -7.44 16.58
N ILE A 41 -0.14 -6.43 17.37
CA ILE A 41 -1.15 -5.45 16.94
C ILE A 41 -0.67 -4.67 15.72
N THR A 42 0.60 -4.24 15.75
CA THR A 42 1.20 -3.49 14.64
C THR A 42 1.23 -4.32 13.37
N ILE A 43 1.68 -5.58 13.44
CA ILE A 43 1.69 -6.53 12.32
C ILE A 43 0.27 -6.78 11.81
N GLY A 44 -0.70 -7.01 12.70
CA GLY A 44 -2.10 -7.23 12.32
C GLY A 44 -2.72 -6.04 11.58
N LEU A 45 -2.44 -4.82 12.06
CA LEU A 45 -2.84 -3.59 11.36
C LEU A 45 -2.18 -3.49 9.98
N GLY A 46 -0.88 -3.73 9.90
CA GLY A 46 -0.13 -3.72 8.63
C GLY A 46 -0.65 -4.75 7.63
N PHE A 47 -0.97 -5.95 8.10
CA PHE A 47 -1.52 -7.03 7.29
C PHE A 47 -2.91 -6.69 6.74
N SER A 48 -3.81 -6.19 7.61
CA SER A 48 -5.17 -5.80 7.21
C SER A 48 -5.16 -4.66 6.18
N LEU A 49 -4.35 -3.62 6.41
CA LEU A 49 -4.17 -2.50 5.47
C LEU A 49 -3.52 -2.97 4.16
N GLY A 50 -2.53 -3.86 4.24
CA GLY A 50 -1.88 -4.44 3.07
C GLY A 50 -2.85 -5.26 2.21
N LEU A 51 -3.74 -6.05 2.81
CA LEU A 51 -4.81 -6.73 2.05
C LEU A 51 -5.75 -5.75 1.35
N MET A 52 -6.16 -4.67 2.04
CA MET A 52 -6.99 -3.62 1.43
C MET A 52 -6.28 -2.96 0.23
N ALA A 53 -5.00 -2.62 0.38
CA ALA A 53 -4.18 -2.07 -0.70
C ALA A 53 -4.01 -3.05 -1.86
N MET A 54 -3.84 -4.34 -1.59
CA MET A 54 -3.75 -5.37 -2.62
C MET A 54 -5.04 -5.47 -3.43
N VAL A 55 -6.20 -5.49 -2.76
CA VAL A 55 -7.52 -5.48 -3.42
C VAL A 55 -7.70 -4.19 -4.23
N TYR A 56 -7.25 -3.04 -3.73
CA TYR A 56 -7.26 -1.78 -4.47
C TYR A 56 -6.42 -1.86 -5.74
N HIS A 57 -5.17 -2.32 -5.65
CA HIS A 57 -4.27 -2.44 -6.80
C HIS A 57 -4.81 -3.41 -7.85
N ILE A 58 -5.37 -4.55 -7.44
CA ILE A 58 -6.00 -5.51 -8.36
C ILE A 58 -7.24 -4.91 -9.04
N LYS A 59 -8.14 -4.25 -8.30
CA LYS A 59 -9.35 -3.66 -8.88
C LYS A 59 -9.04 -2.48 -9.79
N SER A 60 -8.10 -1.63 -9.40
CA SER A 60 -7.65 -0.51 -10.22
C SER A 60 -6.82 -0.95 -11.44
N PHE A 61 -6.27 -2.17 -11.44
CA PHE A 61 -5.70 -2.76 -12.65
C PHE A 61 -6.77 -3.00 -13.72
N ARG A 62 -7.97 -3.46 -13.33
CA ARG A 62 -9.11 -3.65 -14.25
C ARG A 62 -9.59 -2.34 -14.88
N PHE A 63 -9.44 -1.21 -14.19
CA PHE A 63 -9.75 0.12 -14.75
C PHE A 63 -8.91 0.43 -16.00
N TYR A 64 -7.65 -0.01 -16.03
CA TYR A 64 -6.78 0.16 -17.20
C TYR A 64 -7.07 -0.81 -18.36
N ASN A 65 -7.94 -1.82 -18.17
CA ASN A 65 -8.27 -2.82 -19.19
C ASN A 65 -9.65 -2.60 -19.83
N ASN A 66 -10.67 -2.18 -19.07
CA ASN A 66 -12.04 -2.11 -19.59
C ASN A 66 -12.60 -0.68 -19.52
N HIS A 67 -12.69 0.01 -20.67
CA HIS A 67 -13.30 1.34 -20.77
C HIS A 67 -14.82 1.37 -20.55
N THR A 68 -15.51 0.24 -20.69
CA THR A 68 -16.99 0.14 -20.71
C THR A 68 -17.65 -0.04 -19.33
N SER A 69 -16.92 -0.36 -18.26
CA SER A 69 -17.50 -0.66 -16.92
C SER A 69 -17.27 0.43 -15.86
N GLN A 70 -17.03 1.68 -16.29
CA GLN A 70 -16.54 2.73 -15.40
C GLN A 70 -17.57 3.21 -14.35
N LYS A 71 -18.88 3.17 -14.63
CA LYS A 71 -19.94 3.63 -13.70
C LYS A 71 -20.04 2.78 -12.41
N LYS A 72 -19.86 1.45 -12.46
CA LYS A 72 -19.95 0.57 -11.27
C LYS A 72 -18.67 0.52 -10.41
N LEU A 73 -17.51 0.86 -10.98
CA LEU A 73 -16.23 0.90 -10.26
C LEU A 73 -16.17 2.03 -9.22
N TYR A 74 -16.94 3.11 -9.41
CA TYR A 74 -16.81 4.34 -8.63
C TYR A 74 -17.22 4.22 -7.15
N LYS A 75 -18.32 3.52 -6.85
CA LYS A 75 -18.80 3.38 -5.45
C LYS A 75 -17.90 2.49 -4.59
N VAL A 76 -17.21 1.53 -5.22
CA VAL A 76 -16.24 0.63 -4.58
C VAL A 76 -14.86 1.29 -4.49
N ALA A 77 -14.61 2.36 -5.26
CA ALA A 77 -13.31 3.01 -5.32
C ALA A 77 -12.96 3.80 -4.05
N ILE A 78 -13.92 4.46 -3.39
CA ILE A 78 -13.60 5.41 -2.29
C ILE A 78 -13.04 4.69 -1.06
N SER A 79 -13.72 3.65 -0.55
CA SER A 79 -13.24 2.93 0.65
C SER A 79 -11.91 2.21 0.41
N LEU A 80 -11.74 1.62 -0.77
CA LEU A 80 -10.47 0.99 -1.15
C LEU A 80 -9.35 2.01 -1.39
N TRP A 81 -9.69 3.19 -1.90
CA TRP A 81 -8.73 4.29 -2.08
C TRP A 81 -8.24 4.82 -0.74
N ILE A 82 -9.14 5.05 0.22
CA ILE A 82 -8.79 5.42 1.59
C ILE A 82 -7.91 4.33 2.22
N GLY A 83 -8.30 3.05 2.09
CA GLY A 83 -7.51 1.94 2.60
C GLY A 83 -6.11 1.86 2.00
N ALA A 84 -5.97 2.10 0.69
CA ALA A 84 -4.68 2.10 0.01
C ALA A 84 -3.79 3.29 0.44
N ILE A 85 -4.38 4.46 0.70
CA ILE A 85 -3.65 5.62 1.27
C ILE A 85 -3.18 5.32 2.67
N LEU A 86 -4.07 4.81 3.54
CA LEU A 86 -3.75 4.43 4.90
C LEU A 86 -2.66 3.36 4.94
N SER A 87 -2.70 2.39 4.03
CA SER A 87 -1.66 1.39 3.86
C SER A 87 -0.33 2.01 3.45
N GLY A 88 -0.32 2.90 2.44
CA GLY A 88 0.88 3.63 2.04
C GLY A 88 1.48 4.43 3.21
N PHE A 89 0.62 5.09 3.99
CA PHE A 89 1.02 5.87 5.16
C PHE A 89 1.61 4.99 6.24
N TYR A 90 0.93 3.91 6.57
CA TYR A 90 1.41 2.92 7.52
C TYR A 90 2.80 2.38 7.14
N PHE A 91 2.98 1.89 5.90
CA PHE A 91 4.27 1.32 5.48
C PHE A 91 5.37 2.38 5.41
N SER A 92 5.06 3.59 4.95
CA SER A 92 6.03 4.69 4.95
C SER A 92 6.43 5.09 6.38
N SER A 93 5.48 5.19 7.30
CA SER A 93 5.75 5.55 8.70
C SER A 93 6.54 4.46 9.42
N ILE A 94 6.18 3.19 9.26
CA ILE A 94 6.91 2.07 9.85
C ILE A 94 8.32 1.99 9.26
N GLY A 95 8.48 2.05 7.94
CA GLY A 95 9.79 2.04 7.31
C GLY A 95 10.68 3.20 7.77
N PHE A 96 10.10 4.40 7.92
CA PHE A 96 10.83 5.57 8.43
C PHE A 96 11.20 5.43 9.91
N LEU A 97 10.29 4.96 10.78
CA LEU A 97 10.58 4.74 12.19
C LEU A 97 11.64 3.66 12.38
N SER A 98 11.58 2.56 11.61
CA SER A 98 12.60 1.52 11.63
C SER A 98 13.96 2.06 11.18
N PHE A 99 13.99 2.89 10.13
CA PHE A 99 15.22 3.54 9.66
C PHE A 99 15.82 4.48 10.72
N LEU A 100 14.97 5.25 11.41
CA LEU A 100 15.40 6.11 12.51
C LEU A 100 15.93 5.30 13.70
N GLY A 101 15.26 4.18 14.03
CA GLY A 101 15.73 3.24 15.04
C GLY A 101 17.11 2.65 14.71
N TYR A 102 17.31 2.22 13.45
CA TYR A 102 18.60 1.74 12.96
C TYR A 102 19.70 2.82 13.06
N PHE A 103 19.38 4.06 12.72
CA PHE A 103 20.37 5.14 12.81
C PHE A 103 20.78 5.42 14.25
N LEU A 104 19.83 5.37 15.20
CA LEU A 104 20.12 5.52 16.62
C LEU A 104 20.95 4.34 17.15
N SER A 105 20.62 3.10 16.78
CA SER A 105 21.38 1.93 17.22
C SER A 105 22.80 1.91 16.64
N MET A 106 23.01 2.42 15.43
CA MET A 106 24.34 2.59 14.84
C MET A 106 25.18 3.62 15.60
N LEU A 107 24.58 4.69 16.12
CA LEU A 107 25.28 5.69 16.95
C LEU A 107 25.72 5.09 18.30
N ASP A 108 24.95 4.15 18.83
CA ASP A 108 25.27 3.41 20.07
C ASP A 108 26.31 2.28 19.85
N GLY A 109 26.84 2.14 18.63
CA GLY A 109 27.92 1.20 18.32
C GLY A 109 27.46 -0.25 18.11
N SER A 110 26.17 -0.47 17.81
CA SER A 110 25.69 -1.82 17.47
C SER A 110 26.08 -2.25 16.05
N ASP A 111 26.47 -3.51 15.90
CA ASP A 111 26.74 -4.14 14.60
C ASP A 111 25.42 -4.54 13.92
N GLU A 112 24.76 -3.54 13.33
CA GLU A 112 23.56 -3.75 12.53
C GLU A 112 23.90 -4.15 11.09
N SER A 113 23.15 -5.11 10.54
CA SER A 113 23.36 -5.62 9.19
C SER A 113 22.88 -4.63 8.12
N ILE A 114 23.71 -4.41 7.09
CA ILE A 114 23.32 -3.69 5.86
C ILE A 114 22.03 -4.25 5.25
N MET A 115 21.76 -5.56 5.41
CA MET A 115 20.54 -6.18 4.91
C MET A 115 19.29 -5.62 5.61
N SER A 116 19.36 -5.37 6.92
CA SER A 116 18.27 -4.76 7.70
C SER A 116 17.97 -3.35 7.18
N LEU A 117 19.02 -2.56 6.92
CA LEU A 117 18.90 -1.22 6.35
C LEU A 117 18.19 -1.24 4.98
N LEU A 118 18.63 -2.13 4.08
CA LEU A 118 18.03 -2.28 2.75
C LEU A 118 16.56 -2.70 2.82
N MET A 119 16.21 -3.58 3.75
CA MET A 119 14.83 -4.01 3.96
C MET A 119 13.95 -2.86 4.46
N MET A 120 14.39 -2.12 5.49
CA MET A 120 13.66 -0.96 6.03
C MET A 120 13.47 0.13 4.98
N PHE A 121 14.52 0.44 4.22
CA PHE A 121 14.45 1.39 3.12
C PHE A 121 13.48 0.94 2.02
N SER A 122 13.43 -0.36 1.71
CA SER A 122 12.49 -0.91 0.74
C SER A 122 11.03 -0.78 1.19
N ILE A 123 10.75 -0.98 2.49
CA ILE A 123 9.41 -0.80 3.07
C ILE A 123 8.97 0.67 2.98
N PHE A 124 9.87 1.59 3.35
CA PHE A 124 9.63 3.02 3.23
C PHE A 124 9.33 3.42 1.78
N LEU A 125 10.19 3.01 0.85
CA LEU A 125 10.07 3.34 -0.57
C LEU A 125 8.77 2.77 -1.16
N PHE A 126 8.39 1.55 -0.78
CA PHE A 126 7.11 0.96 -1.17
C PHE A 126 5.92 1.82 -0.71
N GLY A 127 5.90 2.24 0.56
CA GLY A 127 4.85 3.10 1.10
C GLY A 127 4.72 4.42 0.32
N ALA A 128 5.84 5.10 0.10
CA ALA A 128 5.89 6.36 -0.64
C ALA A 128 5.47 6.20 -2.11
N LEU A 129 5.96 5.18 -2.80
CA LEU A 129 5.61 4.90 -4.20
C LEU A 129 4.14 4.49 -4.36
N SER A 130 3.59 3.74 -3.40
CA SER A 130 2.18 3.37 -3.39
C SER A 130 1.29 4.62 -3.28
N MET A 131 1.61 5.56 -2.38
CA MET A 131 0.88 6.84 -2.30
C MET A 131 0.96 7.65 -3.59
N LEU A 132 2.15 7.74 -4.19
CA LEU A 132 2.36 8.47 -5.43
C LEU A 132 1.52 7.87 -6.57
N GLU A 133 1.50 6.53 -6.70
CA GLU A 133 0.67 5.83 -7.68
C GLU A 133 -0.82 6.16 -7.50
N ILE A 134 -1.29 6.10 -6.24
CA ILE A 134 -2.67 6.39 -5.90
C ILE A 134 -3.05 7.83 -6.27
N PHE A 135 -2.16 8.80 -6.02
CA PHE A 135 -2.39 10.20 -6.36
C PHE A 135 -2.46 10.41 -7.88
N ILE A 136 -1.54 9.81 -8.64
CA ILE A 136 -1.55 9.86 -10.10
C ILE A 136 -2.84 9.23 -10.64
N LEU A 137 -3.22 8.06 -10.12
CA LEU A 137 -4.40 7.34 -10.59
C LEU A 137 -5.69 8.12 -10.31
N ASN A 138 -5.80 8.74 -9.13
CA ASN A 138 -6.94 9.61 -8.80
C ASN A 138 -7.01 10.83 -9.73
N LYS A 139 -5.86 11.46 -10.05
CA LYS A 139 -5.80 12.58 -11.00
C LYS A 139 -6.25 12.14 -12.39
N GLN A 140 -5.83 10.96 -12.85
CA GLN A 140 -6.25 10.39 -14.14
C GLN A 140 -7.75 10.08 -14.16
N LEU A 141 -8.28 9.46 -13.10
CA LEU A 141 -9.71 9.18 -12.96
C LEU A 141 -10.56 10.44 -13.05
N LYS A 142 -10.19 11.50 -12.32
CA LYS A 142 -10.88 12.80 -12.40
C LYS A 142 -10.85 13.39 -13.81
N LYS A 143 -9.71 13.32 -14.50
CA LYS A 143 -9.59 13.81 -15.87
C LYS A 143 -10.44 13.01 -16.86
N HIS A 144 -10.49 11.69 -16.73
CA HIS A 144 -11.34 10.83 -17.57
C HIS A 144 -12.82 11.09 -17.34
N ARG A 145 -13.22 11.32 -16.09
CA ARG A 145 -14.59 11.68 -15.73
C ARG A 145 -15.05 12.95 -16.43
N LEU A 146 -14.26 14.04 -16.32
CA LEU A 146 -14.59 15.30 -16.98
C LEU A 146 -14.77 15.11 -18.49
N LYS A 147 -13.91 14.31 -19.13
CA LYS A 147 -14.05 14.00 -20.56
C LYS A 147 -15.34 13.25 -20.88
N GLN A 148 -15.75 12.28 -20.06
CA GLN A 148 -16.98 11.54 -20.28
C GLN A 148 -18.22 12.41 -20.08
N GLU A 149 -18.24 13.24 -19.04
CA GLU A 149 -19.32 14.19 -18.80
C GLU A 149 -19.47 15.15 -19.99
N THR A 150 -18.37 15.67 -20.53
CA THR A 150 -18.41 16.52 -21.73
C THR A 150 -18.91 15.78 -22.98
N VAL A 151 -18.53 14.51 -23.18
CA VAL A 151 -19.01 13.71 -24.33
C VAL A 151 -20.51 13.41 -24.18
N GLU A 152 -20.97 13.00 -23.00
CA GLU A 152 -22.40 12.78 -22.73
C GLU A 152 -23.22 14.08 -22.92
N GLU A 153 -22.66 15.24 -22.58
CA GLU A 153 -23.31 16.55 -22.78
C GLU A 153 -23.38 16.96 -24.26
N ILE A 154 -22.33 16.70 -25.04
CA ILE A 154 -22.32 16.95 -26.50
C ILE A 154 -23.33 16.04 -27.21
N ASP A 155 -23.38 14.74 -26.86
CA ASP A 155 -24.34 13.79 -27.43
C ASP A 155 -25.80 14.12 -27.07
N PHE A 156 -26.02 14.77 -25.92
CA PHE A 156 -27.33 15.26 -25.50
C PHE A 156 -27.77 16.52 -26.27
N ILE A 157 -26.84 17.39 -26.66
CA ILE A 157 -27.15 18.61 -27.45
C ILE A 157 -27.28 18.28 -28.95
N GLY A 158 -26.58 17.26 -29.43
CA GLY A 158 -26.56 16.85 -30.84
C GLY A 158 -27.75 15.99 -31.31
N ASN A 159 -28.62 15.54 -30.39
CA ASN A 159 -29.88 14.85 -30.67
C ASN A 159 -31.08 15.74 -30.31
#